data_AF-A0A151BU43-F1
#
_entry.id   AF-A0A151BU43-F1
#
_cell.length_a   1.000
_cell.length_b   1.000
_cell.length_c   1.000
_cell.angle_alpha   90.00
_cell.angle_beta   90.00
_cell.angle_gamma   90.00
#
_symmetry.space_group_name_H-M   'P 1'
#
loop_
_entity.id
_entity.type
_entity.pdbx_description
1 polymer ?
#
loop_
_entity_poly.entity_id
_entity_poly.type
_entity_poly.pdbx_seq_one_letter_code
_entity_poly.pdbx_strand_id
1 'polypeptide(L)'
;MGLLRDVHFWPLAGPEAEPWDPDEPNCDAFVRTSRRVCERYSDALRKAELSNRSSSVRFFVGQGEPGDVEVAMSVDPSDSESGRVTLPPAATTLDAGYRAALVLETVHGGMMRLGQARGWDPERLNEAHAAVIAHRFEFSWDSPWKTSRTRKHKARLRFSLQDNGFGIAILEVTDVKTAQVLRSEAVPSFSTIEGFQRSARTLRWAGAESVEAVPWVGLFGTQAATSRWSLSQLTATEPDVVWPPEPTAPAKPVVSSGLGLSVMGVGRSAPEQPHEIRFCGHGLTNGMPREYEQTLDQLLCHVQVDPAWADWWRNSPVRLLEITGTWDGGFGPPLRQSYTVRRYAHHITAIIQRSTASMLDGAEGVDQAHRDVTELLARVRERAGLDQPPRLPLDG
;
A
#
# COMPACT_ATOMS: atom_id res chain seq x y z
N MET A 1 -1.44 8.31 20.24
CA MET A 1 -2.22 7.49 19.28
C MET A 1 -2.65 8.42 18.16
N GLY A 2 -2.42 8.06 16.91
CA GLY A 2 -2.76 8.90 15.76
C GLY A 2 -4.20 8.65 15.30
N LEU A 3 -4.73 9.52 14.46
CA LEU A 3 -5.96 9.25 13.72
C LEU A 3 -5.59 8.62 12.37
N LEU A 4 -6.26 7.53 12.01
CA LEU A 4 -6.22 6.99 10.66
C LEU A 4 -6.85 7.99 9.71
N ARG A 5 -6.10 8.35 8.66
CA ARG A 5 -6.52 9.33 7.66
C ARG A 5 -6.51 8.75 6.26
N ASP A 6 -5.51 7.93 5.97
CA ASP A 6 -5.22 7.56 4.59
C ASP A 6 -5.12 6.04 4.42
N VAL A 7 -5.68 5.55 3.32
CA VAL A 7 -5.45 4.21 2.81
C VAL A 7 -4.99 4.32 1.37
N HIS A 8 -3.97 3.56 0.97
CA HIS A 8 -3.44 3.62 -0.40
C HIS A 8 -2.61 2.40 -0.74
N PHE A 9 -2.44 2.16 -2.04
CA PHE A 9 -1.42 1.26 -2.56
C PHE A 9 -0.07 1.98 -2.59
N TRP A 10 1.01 1.26 -2.28
CA TRP A 10 2.37 1.79 -2.23
C TRP A 10 3.26 1.18 -3.33
N PRO A 11 3.95 1.99 -4.14
CA PRO A 11 3.95 3.47 -4.16
C PRO A 11 2.62 4.09 -4.64
N LEU A 12 2.38 5.38 -4.37
CA LEU A 12 1.05 6.01 -4.55
C LEU A 12 0.54 6.06 -6.01
N ALA A 13 1.40 6.38 -6.98
CA ALA A 13 1.01 6.54 -8.38
C ALA A 13 2.05 6.03 -9.38
N GLY A 14 3.28 5.73 -8.91
CA GLY A 14 4.39 5.38 -9.79
C GLY A 14 4.73 6.50 -10.80
N PRO A 15 5.61 6.20 -11.76
CA PRO A 15 5.84 7.04 -12.95
C PRO A 15 4.61 7.10 -13.87
N GLU A 16 4.45 8.21 -14.60
CA GLU A 16 3.32 8.43 -15.52
C GLU A 16 3.46 7.69 -16.85
N ALA A 17 4.67 7.63 -17.39
CA ALA A 17 4.95 7.05 -18.71
C ALA A 17 5.40 5.58 -18.65
N GLU A 18 5.54 5.01 -17.45
CA GLU A 18 6.08 3.67 -17.21
C GLU A 18 5.09 2.88 -16.34
N PRO A 19 5.18 1.53 -16.32
CA PRO A 19 4.45 0.73 -15.36
C PRO A 19 4.68 1.22 -13.93
N TRP A 20 3.63 1.15 -13.12
CA TRP A 20 3.66 1.54 -11.71
C TRP A 20 4.79 0.85 -10.93
N ASP A 21 4.99 -0.43 -11.22
CA ASP A 21 6.13 -1.24 -10.77
C ASP A 21 6.63 -2.04 -12.00
N PRO A 22 7.89 -1.85 -12.43
CA PRO A 22 8.48 -2.58 -13.54
C PRO A 22 8.49 -4.11 -13.36
N ASP A 23 8.55 -4.58 -12.11
CA ASP A 23 8.58 -6.01 -11.79
C ASP A 23 7.16 -6.63 -11.79
N GLU A 24 6.13 -5.79 -11.68
CA GLU A 24 4.72 -6.19 -11.58
C GLU A 24 3.80 -5.41 -12.57
N PRO A 25 4.11 -5.39 -13.89
CA PRO A 25 3.40 -4.55 -14.86
C PRO A 25 1.91 -4.92 -15.01
N ASN A 26 1.56 -6.17 -14.71
CA ASN A 26 0.18 -6.65 -14.78
C ASN A 26 -0.70 -6.10 -13.66
N CYS A 27 -0.12 -5.56 -12.59
CA CYS A 27 -0.85 -4.92 -11.50
C CYS A 27 -1.11 -3.42 -11.77
N ASP A 28 -0.51 -2.84 -12.82
CA ASP A 28 -0.51 -1.40 -13.09
C ASP A 28 -1.92 -0.80 -13.15
N ALA A 29 -2.80 -1.36 -14.00
CA ALA A 29 -4.16 -0.86 -14.17
C ALA A 29 -4.96 -0.89 -12.85
N PHE A 30 -4.76 -1.92 -12.02
CA PHE A 30 -5.41 -2.05 -10.72
C PHE A 30 -4.95 -0.96 -9.75
N VAL A 31 -3.64 -0.75 -9.64
CA VAL A 31 -3.10 0.28 -8.75
C VAL A 31 -3.46 1.68 -9.22
N ARG A 32 -3.43 1.94 -10.52
CA ARG A 32 -3.85 3.23 -11.10
C ARG A 32 -5.30 3.55 -10.79
N THR A 33 -6.20 2.60 -11.04
CA THR A 33 -7.61 2.72 -10.65
C THR A 33 -7.76 2.91 -9.14
N SER A 34 -6.89 2.28 -8.35
CA SER A 34 -7.01 2.36 -6.90
C SER A 34 -6.90 3.78 -6.35
N ARG A 35 -6.24 4.68 -7.08
CA ARG A 35 -6.00 6.04 -6.62
C ARG A 35 -7.29 6.79 -6.29
N ARG A 36 -8.25 6.81 -7.21
CA ARG A 36 -9.54 7.50 -7.03
C ARG A 36 -10.39 6.84 -5.93
N VAL A 37 -10.37 5.52 -5.86
CA VAL A 37 -11.10 4.74 -4.85
C VAL A 37 -10.55 5.03 -3.45
N CYS A 38 -9.24 4.90 -3.29
CA CYS A 38 -8.52 5.11 -2.04
C CYS A 38 -8.64 6.55 -1.53
N GLU A 39 -8.55 7.57 -2.40
CA GLU A 39 -8.74 8.98 -1.99
C GLU A 39 -10.17 9.25 -1.51
N ARG A 40 -11.17 8.68 -2.18
CA ARG A 40 -12.57 8.79 -1.74
C ARG A 40 -12.79 8.08 -0.41
N TYR A 41 -12.25 6.88 -0.25
CA TYR A 41 -12.33 6.12 0.99
C TYR A 41 -11.63 6.86 2.13
N SER A 42 -10.43 7.41 1.87
CA SER A 42 -9.65 8.21 2.82
C SER A 42 -10.37 9.50 3.24
N ASP A 43 -11.05 10.19 2.33
CA ASP A 43 -11.89 11.35 2.69
C ASP A 43 -13.01 10.99 3.70
N ALA A 44 -13.60 9.80 3.56
CA ALA A 44 -14.57 9.31 4.53
C ALA A 44 -13.89 8.89 5.86
N LEU A 45 -12.75 8.21 5.82
CA LEU A 45 -11.99 7.83 7.02
C LEU A 45 -11.58 9.03 7.87
N ARG A 46 -11.18 10.15 7.26
CA ARG A 46 -10.84 11.39 7.98
C ARG A 46 -11.99 11.92 8.83
N LYS A 47 -13.24 11.64 8.45
CA LYS A 47 -14.46 12.02 9.20
C LYS A 47 -14.83 11.01 10.28
N ALA A 48 -14.36 9.76 10.16
CA ALA A 48 -14.63 8.69 11.10
C ALA A 48 -13.79 8.74 12.37
N GLU A 49 -12.68 9.50 12.36
CA GLU A 49 -11.80 9.72 13.52
C GLU A 49 -11.31 8.42 14.20
N LEU A 50 -11.06 7.37 13.40
CA LEU A 50 -10.59 6.08 13.91
C LEU A 50 -9.17 6.20 14.48
N SER A 51 -8.99 5.75 15.72
CA SER A 51 -7.67 5.76 16.39
C SER A 51 -6.79 4.61 15.88
N ASN A 52 -5.55 4.92 15.54
CA ASN A 52 -4.61 3.95 14.99
C ASN A 52 -3.14 4.24 15.39
N ARG A 53 -2.26 3.27 15.17
CA ARG A 53 -0.81 3.42 15.41
C ARG A 53 -0.18 4.40 14.41
N SER A 54 -0.56 4.31 13.15
CA SER A 54 -0.13 5.19 12.06
C SER A 54 -1.33 5.97 11.49
N SER A 55 -1.06 7.11 10.86
CA SER A 55 -2.09 7.87 10.13
C SER A 55 -2.45 7.25 8.79
N SER A 56 -1.76 6.20 8.36
CA SER A 56 -2.00 5.55 7.08
C SER A 56 -1.88 4.03 7.13
N VAL A 57 -2.64 3.35 6.27
CA VAL A 57 -2.52 1.93 5.96
C VAL A 57 -2.06 1.77 4.51
N ARG A 58 -1.06 0.92 4.30
CA ARG A 58 -0.45 0.68 2.97
C ARG A 58 -0.81 -0.68 2.43
N PHE A 59 -1.34 -0.73 1.22
CA PHE A 59 -1.49 -1.98 0.48
C PHE A 59 -0.32 -2.15 -0.49
N PHE A 60 0.21 -3.36 -0.54
CA PHE A 60 1.17 -3.81 -1.55
C PHE A 60 0.43 -4.79 -2.44
N VAL A 61 0.72 -4.78 -3.73
CA VAL A 61 0.09 -5.69 -4.68
C VAL A 61 1.15 -6.47 -5.43
N GLY A 62 0.83 -7.71 -5.76
CA GLY A 62 1.61 -8.51 -6.71
C GLY A 62 0.69 -9.47 -7.45
N GLN A 63 1.19 -10.01 -8.56
CA GLN A 63 0.49 -11.05 -9.29
C GLN A 63 0.59 -12.39 -8.55
N GLY A 64 -0.51 -13.14 -8.53
CA GLY A 64 -0.53 -14.54 -8.11
C GLY A 64 -1.03 -15.48 -9.19
N GLU A 65 -1.27 -16.71 -8.75
CA GLU A 65 -1.80 -17.80 -9.57
C GLU A 65 -3.29 -17.61 -9.91
N PRO A 66 -3.84 -18.39 -10.87
CA PRO A 66 -5.28 -18.42 -11.11
C PRO A 66 -6.09 -18.75 -9.85
N GLY A 67 -7.14 -17.98 -9.60
CA GLY A 67 -7.98 -18.15 -8.41
C GLY A 67 -8.73 -16.88 -8.06
N ASP A 68 -8.99 -16.72 -6.76
CA ASP A 68 -9.61 -15.53 -6.18
C ASP A 68 -8.59 -14.43 -5.91
N VAL A 69 -9.07 -13.21 -5.68
CA VAL A 69 -8.23 -12.14 -5.12
C VAL A 69 -8.01 -12.43 -3.65
N GLU A 70 -6.77 -12.36 -3.20
CA GLU A 70 -6.41 -12.57 -1.79
C GLU A 70 -5.91 -11.29 -1.15
N VAL A 71 -6.37 -11.03 0.08
CA VAL A 71 -5.91 -9.92 0.90
C VAL A 71 -5.40 -10.45 2.24
N ALA A 72 -4.08 -10.39 2.42
CA ALA A 72 -3.41 -10.71 3.67
C ALA A 72 -3.15 -9.41 4.45
N MET A 73 -4.03 -9.11 5.40
CA MET A 73 -3.94 -7.90 6.21
C MET A 73 -3.09 -8.13 7.46
N SER A 74 -1.97 -7.40 7.61
CA SER A 74 -1.12 -7.49 8.80
C SER A 74 -1.83 -6.90 10.01
N VAL A 75 -2.06 -7.71 11.04
CA VAL A 75 -2.68 -7.25 12.30
C VAL A 75 -1.64 -6.93 13.38
N ASP A 76 -0.38 -7.32 13.19
CA ASP A 76 0.74 -7.02 14.10
C ASP A 76 1.98 -6.50 13.35
N PRO A 77 1.89 -5.37 12.65
CA PRO A 77 3.04 -4.86 11.91
C PRO A 77 4.15 -4.38 12.84
N SER A 78 5.40 -4.62 12.42
CA SER A 78 6.60 -4.07 13.06
C SER A 78 6.64 -2.55 12.95
N ASP A 79 6.46 -2.03 11.73
CA ASP A 79 6.76 -0.62 11.40
C ASP A 79 5.51 0.19 11.00
N SER A 80 4.71 -0.34 10.07
CA SER A 80 3.53 0.34 9.53
C SER A 80 2.38 -0.62 9.27
N GLU A 81 1.15 -0.17 9.50
CA GLU A 81 -0.06 -0.91 9.13
C GLU A 81 -0.08 -1.17 7.61
N SER A 82 -0.11 -2.44 7.23
CA SER A 82 -0.03 -2.84 5.83
C SER A 82 -0.79 -4.12 5.49
N GLY A 83 -1.27 -4.20 4.26
CA GLY A 83 -1.85 -5.40 3.67
C GLY A 83 -1.13 -5.79 2.39
N ARG A 84 -1.09 -7.08 2.08
CA ARG A 84 -0.67 -7.59 0.78
C ARG A 84 -1.91 -8.05 0.01
N VAL A 85 -1.98 -7.66 -1.26
CA VAL A 85 -3.01 -8.06 -2.21
C VAL A 85 -2.36 -8.93 -3.27
N THR A 86 -2.94 -10.09 -3.53
CA THR A 86 -2.52 -10.99 -4.59
C THR A 86 -3.61 -11.01 -5.65
N LEU A 87 -3.27 -10.62 -6.88
CA LEU A 87 -4.23 -10.56 -7.99
C LEU A 87 -4.08 -11.78 -8.91
N PRO A 88 -5.18 -12.50 -9.20
CA PRO A 88 -5.17 -13.57 -10.19
C PRO A 88 -5.05 -12.96 -11.60
N PRO A 89 -4.55 -13.71 -12.60
CA PRO A 89 -4.40 -13.21 -13.98
C PRO A 89 -5.68 -12.64 -14.58
N ALA A 90 -6.85 -13.17 -14.24
CA ALA A 90 -8.13 -12.68 -14.72
C ALA A 90 -8.43 -11.22 -14.31
N ALA A 91 -7.90 -10.74 -13.18
CA ALA A 91 -8.08 -9.36 -12.72
C ALA A 91 -7.49 -8.31 -13.68
N THR A 92 -6.47 -8.69 -14.47
CA THR A 92 -5.80 -7.79 -15.43
C THR A 92 -6.70 -7.39 -16.61
N THR A 93 -7.74 -8.18 -16.88
CA THR A 93 -8.64 -7.99 -18.03
C THR A 93 -9.95 -7.29 -17.68
N LEU A 94 -10.16 -6.94 -16.41
CA LEU A 94 -11.38 -6.27 -15.97
C LEU A 94 -11.52 -4.89 -16.63
N ASP A 95 -12.74 -4.52 -16.98
CA ASP A 95 -13.02 -3.13 -17.34
C ASP A 95 -12.90 -2.20 -16.13
N ALA A 96 -12.71 -0.90 -16.39
CA ALA A 96 -12.45 0.09 -15.35
C ALA A 96 -13.51 0.12 -14.24
N GLY A 97 -14.78 -0.17 -14.55
CA GLY A 97 -15.86 -0.21 -13.57
C GLY A 97 -15.73 -1.39 -12.62
N TYR A 98 -15.55 -2.61 -13.15
CA TYR A 98 -15.32 -3.80 -12.32
C TYR A 98 -14.02 -3.71 -11.53
N ARG A 99 -12.97 -3.15 -12.14
CA ARG A 99 -11.69 -2.94 -11.48
C ARG A 99 -11.81 -1.97 -10.29
N ALA A 100 -12.54 -0.87 -10.44
CA ALA A 100 -12.76 0.07 -9.34
C ALA A 100 -13.58 -0.53 -8.20
N ALA A 101 -14.61 -1.31 -8.53
CA ALA A 101 -15.37 -2.06 -7.54
C ALA A 101 -14.48 -3.09 -6.80
N LEU A 102 -13.64 -3.83 -7.53
CA LEU A 102 -12.72 -4.79 -6.94
C LEU A 102 -11.72 -4.12 -5.99
N VAL A 103 -11.16 -2.97 -6.37
CA VAL A 103 -10.31 -2.19 -5.46
C VAL A 103 -11.06 -1.85 -4.17
N LEU A 104 -12.31 -1.37 -4.28
CA LEU A 104 -13.08 -0.98 -3.09
C LEU A 104 -13.25 -2.18 -2.15
N GLU A 105 -13.66 -3.34 -2.66
CA GLU A 105 -13.86 -4.53 -1.84
C GLU A 105 -12.55 -5.02 -1.23
N THR A 106 -11.45 -5.02 -1.99
CA THR A 106 -10.10 -5.34 -1.49
C THR A 106 -9.68 -4.45 -0.33
N VAL A 107 -9.81 -3.13 -0.51
CA VAL A 107 -9.44 -2.14 0.51
C VAL A 107 -10.37 -2.27 1.72
N HIS A 108 -11.68 -2.27 1.50
CA HIS A 108 -12.66 -2.32 2.57
C HIS A 108 -12.55 -3.61 3.38
N GLY A 109 -12.42 -4.77 2.71
CA GLY A 109 -12.21 -6.05 3.36
C GLY A 109 -10.95 -6.06 4.24
N GLY A 110 -9.81 -5.62 3.69
CA GLY A 110 -8.58 -5.48 4.48
C GLY A 110 -8.74 -4.54 5.68
N MET A 111 -9.39 -3.39 5.47
CA MET A 111 -9.66 -2.42 6.53
C MET A 111 -10.61 -2.94 7.60
N MET A 112 -11.63 -3.73 7.24
CA MET A 112 -12.53 -4.40 8.17
C MET A 112 -11.77 -5.42 9.02
N ARG A 113 -10.89 -6.20 8.40
CA ARG A 113 -10.07 -7.17 9.13
C ARG A 113 -9.10 -6.49 10.10
N LEU A 114 -8.45 -5.41 9.69
CA LEU A 114 -7.62 -4.59 10.57
C LEU A 114 -8.47 -3.98 11.70
N GLY A 115 -9.63 -3.42 11.36
CA GLY A 115 -10.55 -2.79 12.30
C GLY A 115 -11.00 -3.76 13.41
N GLN A 116 -11.32 -5.00 13.05
CA GLN A 116 -11.62 -6.05 14.01
C GLN A 116 -10.45 -6.28 14.98
N ALA A 117 -9.20 -6.33 14.49
CA ALA A 117 -8.02 -6.50 15.34
C ALA A 117 -7.71 -5.28 16.21
N ARG A 118 -8.21 -4.10 15.84
CA ARG A 118 -8.03 -2.84 16.58
C ARG A 118 -9.23 -2.49 17.47
N GLY A 119 -10.33 -3.24 17.38
CA GLY A 119 -11.59 -2.95 18.07
C GLY A 119 -12.29 -1.70 17.54
N TRP A 120 -12.16 -1.40 16.24
CA TRP A 120 -12.89 -0.31 15.60
C TRP A 120 -14.37 -0.63 15.44
N ASP A 121 -15.18 0.42 15.41
CA ASP A 121 -16.58 0.32 15.05
C ASP A 121 -16.72 -0.03 13.55
N PRO A 122 -17.27 -1.20 13.18
CA PRO A 122 -17.42 -1.60 11.79
C PRO A 122 -18.34 -0.67 11.00
N GLU A 123 -19.32 -0.01 11.65
CA GLU A 123 -20.23 0.89 10.95
C GLU A 123 -19.51 2.09 10.35
N ARG A 124 -18.44 2.57 10.99
CA ARG A 124 -17.60 3.65 10.44
C ARG A 124 -16.89 3.27 9.15
N LEU A 125 -16.50 2.00 9.03
CA LEU A 125 -15.89 1.49 7.81
C LEU A 125 -16.95 1.24 6.73
N ASN A 126 -18.14 0.77 7.11
CA ASN A 126 -19.28 0.63 6.20
C ASN A 126 -19.73 1.98 5.64
N GLU A 127 -19.75 3.04 6.45
CA GLU A 127 -20.01 4.42 6.01
C GLU A 127 -18.98 4.88 4.96
N ALA A 128 -17.70 4.55 5.15
CA ALA A 128 -16.64 4.86 4.18
C ALA A 128 -16.81 4.09 2.87
N HIS A 129 -17.17 2.80 2.94
CA HIS A 129 -17.49 1.98 1.76
C HIS A 129 -18.69 2.52 0.99
N ALA A 130 -19.79 2.78 1.68
CA ALA A 130 -21.00 3.34 1.09
C ALA A 130 -20.74 4.72 0.44
N ALA A 131 -19.89 5.55 1.05
CA ALA A 131 -19.49 6.83 0.48
C ALA A 131 -18.78 6.68 -0.87
N VAL A 132 -17.93 5.66 -1.04
CA VAL A 132 -17.28 5.40 -2.34
C VAL A 132 -18.31 4.98 -3.40
N ILE A 133 -19.24 4.10 -3.05
CA ILE A 133 -20.31 3.65 -3.96
C ILE A 133 -21.22 4.82 -4.36
N ALA A 134 -21.62 5.66 -3.41
CA ALA A 134 -22.45 6.83 -3.65
C ALA A 134 -21.81 7.82 -4.65
N HIS A 135 -20.47 7.86 -4.70
CA HIS A 135 -19.70 8.66 -5.65
C HIS A 135 -19.26 7.86 -6.89
N ARG A 136 -19.84 6.68 -7.13
CA ARG A 136 -19.54 5.80 -8.27
C ARG A 136 -18.03 5.53 -8.43
N PHE A 137 -17.32 5.35 -7.32
CA PHE A 137 -15.87 5.11 -7.27
C PHE A 137 -14.99 6.28 -7.76
N GLU A 138 -15.57 7.45 -7.99
CA GLU A 138 -14.86 8.63 -8.47
C GLU A 138 -14.38 9.54 -7.32
N PHE A 139 -13.26 10.21 -7.56
CA PHE A 139 -12.76 11.25 -6.68
C PHE A 139 -12.66 12.57 -7.42
N SER A 140 -13.30 13.59 -6.83
CA SER A 140 -13.22 14.97 -7.26
C SER A 140 -13.13 15.89 -6.06
N TRP A 141 -12.47 17.03 -6.24
CA TRP A 141 -12.31 18.03 -5.21
C TRP A 141 -12.31 19.43 -5.84
N ASP A 142 -13.12 20.32 -5.27
CA ASP A 142 -13.22 21.71 -5.75
C ASP A 142 -12.46 22.63 -4.79
N SER A 143 -11.64 23.53 -5.35
CA SER A 143 -11.01 24.57 -4.55
C SER A 143 -12.02 25.64 -4.10
N PRO A 144 -11.72 26.40 -3.04
CA PRO A 144 -12.48 27.60 -2.72
C PRO A 144 -12.50 28.60 -3.88
N TRP A 145 -13.60 29.34 -4.01
CA TRP A 145 -13.74 30.42 -4.98
C TRP A 145 -12.81 31.60 -4.65
N LYS A 146 -12.12 32.11 -5.67
CA LYS A 146 -11.33 33.36 -5.63
C LYS A 146 -12.01 34.42 -6.49
N THR A 147 -12.33 35.56 -5.89
CA THR A 147 -13.04 36.66 -6.57
C THR A 147 -12.05 37.58 -7.27
N SER A 148 -12.38 38.03 -8.48
CA SER A 148 -11.55 38.99 -9.22
C SER A 148 -11.53 40.35 -8.54
N ARG A 149 -10.51 41.18 -8.82
CA ARG A 149 -10.40 42.53 -8.24
C ARG A 149 -11.61 43.41 -8.56
N THR A 150 -12.19 43.24 -9.75
CA THR A 150 -13.40 43.95 -10.20
C THR A 150 -14.69 43.39 -9.61
N ARG A 151 -14.62 42.25 -8.90
CA ARG A 151 -15.75 41.50 -8.34
C ARG A 151 -16.78 41.05 -9.38
N LYS A 152 -16.43 41.10 -10.68
CA LYS A 152 -17.28 40.63 -11.78
C LYS A 152 -17.25 39.13 -11.94
N HIS A 153 -16.14 38.49 -11.55
CA HIS A 153 -15.90 37.08 -11.78
C HIS A 153 -15.43 36.37 -10.50
N LYS A 154 -15.75 35.08 -10.40
CA LYS A 154 -15.18 34.16 -9.40
C LYS A 154 -14.51 33.01 -10.15
N ALA A 155 -13.37 32.54 -9.66
CA ALA A 155 -12.62 31.43 -10.25
C ALA A 155 -12.33 30.35 -9.20
N ARG A 156 -12.38 29.08 -9.59
CA ARG A 156 -11.91 27.95 -8.78
C ARG A 156 -11.26 26.90 -9.69
N LEU A 157 -10.42 26.05 -9.11
CA LEU A 157 -9.95 24.84 -9.76
C LEU A 157 -10.83 23.67 -9.33
N ARG A 158 -11.24 22.86 -10.30
CA ARG A 158 -11.93 21.60 -10.08
C ARG A 158 -10.98 20.47 -10.43
N PHE A 159 -10.71 19.60 -9.47
CA PHE A 159 -9.78 18.50 -9.62
C PHE A 159 -10.53 17.18 -9.67
N SER A 160 -10.01 16.23 -10.44
CA SER A 160 -10.53 14.87 -10.47
C SER A 160 -9.41 13.88 -10.74
N LEU A 161 -9.49 12.70 -10.14
CA LEU A 161 -8.59 11.59 -10.44
C LEU A 161 -9.14 10.75 -11.58
N GLN A 162 -8.29 10.50 -12.56
CA GLN A 162 -8.59 9.63 -13.69
C GLN A 162 -8.25 8.18 -13.37
N ASP A 163 -8.75 7.26 -14.19
CA ASP A 163 -8.51 5.82 -14.01
C ASP A 163 -7.04 5.41 -14.20
N ASN A 164 -6.23 6.25 -14.86
CA ASN A 164 -4.78 6.09 -14.98
C ASN A 164 -4.00 6.50 -13.71
N GLY A 165 -4.70 6.87 -12.63
CA GLY A 165 -4.10 7.23 -11.34
C GLY A 165 -3.61 8.67 -11.24
N PHE A 166 -3.75 9.48 -12.29
CA PHE A 166 -3.33 10.88 -12.30
C PHE A 166 -4.49 11.85 -12.19
N GLY A 167 -4.19 13.02 -11.62
CA GLY A 167 -5.16 14.09 -11.50
C GLY A 167 -5.24 14.90 -12.79
N ILE A 168 -6.41 15.46 -13.03
CA ILE A 168 -6.59 16.58 -13.94
C ILE A 168 -7.20 17.76 -13.17
N ALA A 169 -6.91 18.97 -13.64
CA ALA A 169 -7.50 20.20 -13.13
C ALA A 169 -8.20 20.94 -14.28
N ILE A 170 -9.37 21.51 -13.98
CA ILE A 170 -10.07 22.46 -14.85
C ILE A 170 -10.24 23.76 -14.10
N LEU A 171 -9.96 24.87 -14.77
CA LEU A 171 -10.35 26.19 -14.29
C LEU A 171 -11.84 26.39 -14.59
N GLU A 172 -12.62 26.68 -13.55
CA GLU A 172 -14.00 27.13 -13.67
C GLU A 172 -14.10 28.60 -13.26
N VAL A 173 -14.73 29.41 -14.11
CA VAL A 173 -15.00 30.83 -13.86
C VAL A 173 -16.49 31.09 -13.96
N THR A 174 -17.05 31.84 -13.00
CA THR A 174 -18.45 32.27 -13.01
C THR A 174 -18.54 33.79 -13.07
N ASP A 175 -19.35 34.32 -13.98
CA ASP A 175 -19.78 35.72 -13.96
C ASP A 175 -20.81 35.93 -12.84
N VAL A 176 -20.53 36.89 -11.95
CA VAL A 176 -21.32 37.12 -10.74
C VAL A 176 -22.71 37.68 -11.04
N LYS A 177 -22.89 38.39 -12.15
CA LYS A 177 -24.16 39.01 -12.54
C LYS A 177 -25.02 38.08 -13.37
N THR A 178 -24.43 37.40 -14.35
CA THR A 178 -25.18 36.58 -15.31
C THR A 178 -25.24 35.11 -14.89
N ALA A 179 -24.46 34.71 -13.88
CA ALA A 179 -24.25 33.32 -13.49
C ALA A 179 -23.71 32.42 -14.63
N GLN A 180 -23.19 33.01 -15.71
CA GLN A 180 -22.57 32.26 -16.80
C GLN A 180 -21.31 31.55 -16.28
N VAL A 181 -21.18 30.26 -16.61
CA VAL A 181 -20.01 29.45 -16.28
C VAL A 181 -19.14 29.27 -17.51
N LEU A 182 -17.84 29.50 -17.35
CA LEU A 182 -16.80 29.29 -18.33
C LEU A 182 -15.82 28.25 -17.79
N ARG A 183 -15.33 27.33 -18.63
CA ARG A 183 -14.36 26.30 -18.26
C ARG A 183 -13.17 26.24 -19.21
N SER A 184 -12.00 25.90 -18.68
CA SER A 184 -10.83 25.55 -19.49
C SER A 184 -10.89 24.11 -19.97
N GLU A 185 -10.00 23.75 -20.90
CA GLU A 185 -9.62 22.35 -21.09
C GLU A 185 -8.97 21.78 -19.81
N ALA A 186 -8.97 20.46 -19.71
CA ALA A 186 -8.31 19.74 -18.63
C ALA A 186 -6.78 19.85 -18.77
N VAL A 187 -6.11 20.19 -17.68
CA VAL A 187 -4.65 20.18 -17.59
C VAL A 187 -4.19 19.11 -16.59
N PRO A 188 -3.02 18.47 -16.80
CA PRO A 188 -2.48 17.52 -15.83
C PRO A 188 -2.31 18.13 -14.44
N SER A 189 -2.58 17.33 -13.41
CA SER A 189 -2.52 17.73 -12.00
C SER A 189 -1.92 16.62 -11.13
N PHE A 190 -1.65 16.94 -9.86
CA PHE A 190 -1.08 15.98 -8.92
C PHE A 190 -2.06 14.82 -8.65
N SER A 191 -1.60 13.71 -8.10
CA SER A 191 -2.46 12.54 -7.88
C SER A 191 -3.05 12.44 -6.46
N THR A 192 -2.84 13.42 -5.56
CA THR A 192 -3.34 13.38 -4.17
C THR A 192 -4.18 14.60 -3.81
N ILE A 193 -5.09 14.47 -2.84
CA ILE A 193 -5.87 15.60 -2.33
C ILE A 193 -4.97 16.70 -1.75
N GLU A 194 -3.88 16.36 -1.07
CA GLU A 194 -2.92 17.36 -0.56
C GLU A 194 -2.23 18.09 -1.72
N GLY A 195 -1.94 17.39 -2.82
CA GLY A 195 -1.45 18.01 -4.03
C GLY A 195 -2.45 18.94 -4.68
N PHE A 196 -3.73 18.57 -4.72
CA PHE A 196 -4.81 19.45 -5.17
C PHE A 196 -4.93 20.69 -4.28
N GLN A 197 -4.87 20.53 -2.96
CA GLN A 197 -4.90 21.64 -2.01
C GLN A 197 -3.70 22.58 -2.16
N ARG A 198 -2.49 22.04 -2.34
CA ARG A 198 -1.29 22.84 -2.63
C ARG A 198 -1.45 23.61 -3.95
N SER A 199 -1.91 22.94 -5.00
CA SER A 199 -2.15 23.53 -6.32
C SER A 199 -3.20 24.65 -6.26
N ALA A 200 -4.31 24.44 -5.55
CA ALA A 200 -5.36 25.44 -5.33
C ALA A 200 -4.88 26.73 -4.63
N ARG A 201 -3.88 26.63 -3.73
CA ARG A 201 -3.32 27.82 -3.09
C ARG A 201 -2.62 28.74 -4.09
N THR A 202 -2.10 28.20 -5.19
CA THR A 202 -1.41 28.98 -6.25
C THR A 202 -2.36 29.76 -7.16
N LEU A 203 -3.65 29.38 -7.22
CA LEU A 203 -4.66 30.04 -8.05
C LEU A 203 -4.74 31.54 -7.74
N ARG A 204 -4.64 32.41 -8.73
CA ARG A 204 -4.82 33.86 -8.54
C ARG A 204 -5.30 34.54 -9.80
N TRP A 205 -5.96 35.68 -9.62
CA TRP A 205 -6.27 36.60 -10.71
C TRP A 205 -5.00 37.39 -11.07
N ALA A 206 -4.51 37.22 -12.29
CA ALA A 206 -3.38 37.99 -12.83
C ALA A 206 -3.85 39.31 -13.47
N GLY A 207 -5.15 39.41 -13.80
CA GLY A 207 -5.79 40.60 -14.35
C GLY A 207 -7.30 40.59 -14.09
N ALA A 208 -8.02 41.49 -14.75
CA ALA A 208 -9.50 41.51 -14.69
C ALA A 208 -10.14 40.31 -15.42
N GLU A 209 -9.44 39.80 -16.44
CA GLU A 209 -9.89 38.77 -17.38
C GLU A 209 -8.85 37.65 -17.56
N SER A 210 -7.89 37.54 -16.63
CA SER A 210 -6.93 36.44 -16.65
C SER A 210 -6.70 35.83 -15.28
N VAL A 211 -6.55 34.51 -15.29
CA VAL A 211 -6.33 33.67 -14.12
C VAL A 211 -5.08 32.83 -14.36
N GLU A 212 -4.29 32.61 -13.32
CA GLU A 212 -3.14 31.71 -13.39
C GLU A 212 -3.07 30.80 -12.16
N ALA A 213 -2.53 29.61 -12.35
CA ALA A 213 -2.28 28.63 -11.30
C ALA A 213 -1.16 27.67 -11.71
N VAL A 214 -0.57 27.00 -10.72
CA VAL A 214 0.29 25.84 -10.92
C VAL A 214 -0.56 24.60 -10.63
N PRO A 215 -1.00 23.84 -11.66
CA PRO A 215 -1.96 22.75 -11.49
C PRO A 215 -1.34 21.50 -10.86
N TRP A 216 -0.01 21.40 -10.85
CA TRP A 216 0.73 20.27 -10.28
C TRP A 216 1.76 20.79 -9.28
N VAL A 217 1.57 20.46 -7.99
CA VAL A 217 2.48 20.81 -6.90
C VAL A 217 2.77 19.58 -6.04
N GLY A 218 3.98 19.04 -6.17
CA GLY A 218 4.45 17.85 -5.49
C GLY A 218 4.69 18.02 -3.99
N LEU A 219 4.97 16.90 -3.32
CA LEU A 219 5.22 16.82 -1.86
C LEU A 219 6.46 17.62 -1.44
N PHE A 220 7.51 17.64 -2.27
CA PHE A 220 8.78 18.31 -1.97
C PHE A 220 8.95 19.65 -2.70
N GLY A 221 7.84 20.28 -3.06
CA GLY A 221 7.85 21.59 -3.72
C GLY A 221 8.20 21.56 -5.21
N THR A 222 8.42 20.39 -5.80
CA THR A 222 8.47 20.22 -7.27
C THR A 222 7.18 20.76 -7.87
N GLN A 223 7.28 21.53 -8.95
CA GLN A 223 6.15 22.22 -9.58
C GLN A 223 6.21 22.06 -11.10
N ALA A 224 5.06 21.95 -11.73
CA ALA A 224 4.95 22.12 -13.19
C ALA A 224 4.99 23.60 -13.58
N ALA A 225 4.93 23.86 -14.88
CA ALA A 225 4.77 25.22 -15.40
C ALA A 225 3.47 25.87 -14.89
N THR A 226 3.50 27.21 -14.77
CA THR A 226 2.29 27.99 -14.48
C THR A 226 1.37 27.98 -15.70
N SER A 227 0.15 27.52 -15.52
CA SER A 227 -0.92 27.65 -16.51
C SER A 227 -1.57 29.03 -16.38
N ARG A 228 -1.78 29.69 -17.51
CA ARG A 228 -2.46 30.99 -17.58
C ARG A 228 -3.61 30.88 -18.57
N TRP A 229 -4.78 31.32 -18.12
CA TRP A 229 -6.01 31.30 -18.91
C TRP A 229 -6.56 32.71 -19.07
N SER A 230 -6.89 33.09 -20.30
CA SER A 230 -7.71 34.27 -20.60
C SER A 230 -9.18 33.86 -20.63
N LEU A 231 -10.09 34.71 -20.11
CA LEU A 231 -11.54 34.41 -20.15
C LEU A 231 -12.05 34.20 -21.57
N SER A 232 -11.47 34.89 -22.56
CA SER A 232 -11.80 34.74 -23.99
C SER A 232 -11.44 33.37 -24.59
N GLN A 233 -10.59 32.59 -23.90
CA GLN A 233 -10.18 31.24 -24.32
C GLN A 233 -11.02 30.15 -23.64
N LEU A 234 -11.86 30.50 -22.68
CA LEU A 234 -12.67 29.55 -21.95
C LEU A 234 -13.95 29.25 -22.73
N THR A 235 -14.43 28.01 -22.61
CA THR A 235 -15.67 27.57 -23.25
C THR A 235 -16.84 27.81 -22.31
N ALA A 236 -17.92 28.41 -22.81
CA ALA A 236 -19.16 28.54 -22.05
C ALA A 236 -19.78 27.15 -21.83
N THR A 237 -20.15 26.86 -20.60
CA THR A 237 -20.79 25.60 -20.21
C THR A 237 -22.05 25.89 -19.41
N GLU A 238 -23.01 24.98 -19.47
CA GLU A 238 -24.18 25.06 -18.58
C GLU A 238 -23.75 24.98 -17.10
N PRO A 239 -24.37 25.77 -16.20
CA PRO A 239 -23.96 25.85 -14.80
C PRO A 239 -23.99 24.51 -14.05
N ASP A 240 -24.96 23.65 -14.41
CA ASP A 240 -25.25 22.40 -13.72
C ASP A 240 -24.58 21.17 -14.35
N VAL A 241 -23.71 21.35 -15.35
CA VAL A 241 -22.95 20.23 -15.90
C VAL A 241 -22.00 19.72 -14.81
N VAL A 242 -22.34 18.56 -14.27
CA VAL A 242 -21.56 17.82 -13.28
C VAL A 242 -20.18 17.54 -13.86
N TRP A 243 -19.14 17.89 -13.10
CA TRP A 243 -17.75 17.63 -13.47
C TRP A 243 -17.05 16.85 -12.34
N PRO A 244 -16.36 15.74 -12.65
CA PRO A 244 -16.31 15.07 -13.96
C PRO A 244 -17.72 14.65 -14.43
N PRO A 245 -17.97 14.51 -15.75
CA PRO A 245 -19.26 14.07 -16.24
C PRO A 245 -19.65 12.77 -15.52
N GLU A 246 -20.93 12.64 -15.17
CA GLU A 246 -21.39 11.42 -14.52
C GLU A 246 -20.98 10.21 -15.38
N PRO A 247 -20.41 9.15 -14.76
CA PRO A 247 -20.21 7.89 -15.46
C PRO A 247 -21.53 7.46 -16.09
N THR A 248 -21.52 7.22 -17.40
CA THR A 248 -22.70 6.80 -18.16
C THR A 248 -23.19 5.42 -17.76
N ALA A 249 -22.33 4.62 -17.13
CA ALA A 249 -22.66 3.31 -16.61
C ALA A 249 -22.90 3.35 -15.08
N PRO A 250 -23.90 2.62 -14.57
CA PRO A 250 -24.08 2.46 -13.13
C PRO A 250 -22.87 1.74 -12.51
N ALA A 251 -22.68 1.95 -11.20
CA ALA A 251 -21.71 1.21 -10.41
C ALA A 251 -21.96 -0.30 -10.57
N LYS A 252 -20.94 -1.04 -10.99
CA LYS A 252 -21.03 -2.49 -11.17
C LYS A 252 -20.62 -3.20 -9.88
N PRO A 253 -21.40 -4.17 -9.37
CA PRO A 253 -21.00 -4.93 -8.20
C PRO A 253 -19.91 -5.94 -8.55
N VAL A 254 -18.96 -6.19 -7.63
CA VAL A 254 -17.85 -7.14 -7.84
C VAL A 254 -18.33 -8.56 -8.10
N VAL A 255 -19.44 -8.97 -7.49
CA VAL A 255 -20.02 -10.32 -7.66
C VAL A 255 -20.31 -10.66 -9.13
N SER A 256 -20.53 -9.66 -9.99
CA SER A 256 -20.77 -9.87 -11.42
C SER A 256 -19.50 -9.98 -12.26
N SER A 257 -18.31 -9.81 -11.66
CA SER A 257 -17.01 -9.97 -12.33
C SER A 257 -16.58 -11.43 -12.46
N GLY A 258 -17.17 -12.33 -11.65
CA GLY A 258 -16.76 -13.74 -11.57
C GLY A 258 -15.50 -13.99 -10.74
N LEU A 259 -14.91 -12.96 -10.12
CA LEU A 259 -13.79 -13.09 -9.18
C LEU A 259 -14.30 -13.14 -7.74
N GLY A 260 -13.86 -14.13 -6.97
CA GLY A 260 -14.01 -14.13 -5.52
C GLY A 260 -12.98 -13.22 -4.85
N LEU A 261 -13.23 -12.93 -3.58
CA LEU A 261 -12.34 -12.17 -2.70
C LEU A 261 -12.20 -12.92 -1.38
N SER A 262 -10.97 -13.27 -1.02
CA SER A 262 -10.60 -13.84 0.27
C SER A 262 -9.81 -12.81 1.07
N VAL A 263 -10.23 -12.55 2.30
CA VAL A 263 -9.54 -11.62 3.20
C VAL A 263 -9.18 -12.35 4.48
N MET A 264 -7.91 -12.27 4.87
CA MET A 264 -7.42 -12.91 6.08
C MET A 264 -6.51 -11.99 6.87
N GLY A 265 -6.51 -12.16 8.20
CA GLY A 265 -5.50 -11.56 9.06
C GLY A 265 -4.22 -12.37 9.00
N VAL A 266 -3.08 -11.68 8.94
CA VAL A 266 -1.75 -12.29 9.08
C VAL A 266 -0.97 -11.60 10.19
N GLY A 267 -0.07 -12.34 10.82
CA GLY A 267 0.68 -11.88 11.98
C GLY A 267 0.40 -12.70 13.23
N ARG A 268 1.12 -12.35 14.30
CA ARG A 268 1.25 -13.16 15.51
C ARG A 268 -0.10 -13.43 16.20
N SER A 269 -1.01 -12.47 16.21
CA SER A 269 -2.30 -12.53 16.89
C SER A 269 -3.46 -12.91 15.97
N ALA A 270 -3.22 -13.10 14.66
CA ALA A 270 -4.28 -13.45 13.73
C ALA A 270 -4.72 -14.92 13.89
N PRO A 271 -6.01 -15.21 14.17
CA PRO A 271 -6.52 -16.57 14.24
C PRO A 271 -6.56 -17.29 12.88
N GLU A 272 -6.35 -16.59 11.77
CA GLU A 272 -6.27 -17.13 10.41
C GLU A 272 -4.83 -17.37 9.96
N GLN A 273 -3.83 -16.91 10.71
CA GLN A 273 -2.42 -17.10 10.39
C GLN A 273 -2.17 -18.60 10.15
N PRO A 274 -1.68 -19.00 8.96
CA PRO A 274 -1.32 -20.38 8.72
C PRO A 274 -0.12 -20.77 9.58
N HIS A 275 0.05 -22.08 9.77
CA HIS A 275 1.31 -22.61 10.28
C HIS A 275 2.43 -22.30 9.28
N GLU A 276 3.32 -21.40 9.64
CA GLU A 276 4.34 -20.84 8.75
C GLU A 276 5.67 -20.68 9.48
N ILE A 277 6.76 -21.01 8.78
CA ILE A 277 8.12 -20.62 9.15
C ILE A 277 8.50 -19.42 8.27
N ARG A 278 8.85 -18.31 8.90
CA ARG A 278 9.20 -17.07 8.21
C ARG A 278 10.62 -16.64 8.57
N PHE A 279 11.42 -16.39 7.56
CA PHE A 279 12.66 -15.67 7.74
C PHE A 279 12.40 -14.15 7.64
N CYS A 280 12.60 -13.44 8.74
CA CYS A 280 12.39 -11.99 8.82
C CYS A 280 13.58 -11.19 8.28
N GLY A 281 14.44 -11.84 7.52
CA GLY A 281 15.73 -11.31 7.12
C GLY A 281 16.64 -11.10 8.31
N HIS A 282 17.55 -10.17 8.11
CA HIS A 282 18.67 -10.03 8.98
C HIS A 282 19.20 -8.60 8.95
N GLY A 283 19.77 -8.13 10.07
CA GLY A 283 20.19 -6.74 10.24
C GLY A 283 21.35 -6.32 9.32
N LEU A 284 22.18 -5.39 9.78
CA LEU A 284 23.36 -4.97 9.02
C LEU A 284 24.31 -6.16 8.75
N THR A 285 24.58 -6.46 7.47
CA THR A 285 25.50 -7.53 7.03
C THR A 285 26.92 -7.05 6.74
N ASN A 286 27.25 -5.81 7.07
CA ASN A 286 28.59 -5.26 6.79
C ASN A 286 29.69 -6.14 7.41
N GLY A 287 30.62 -6.62 6.57
CA GLY A 287 31.73 -7.47 7.03
C GLY A 287 31.35 -8.93 7.30
N MET A 288 30.15 -9.36 6.94
CA MET A 288 29.79 -10.78 6.89
C MET A 288 30.48 -11.46 5.70
N PRO A 289 31.13 -12.62 5.88
CA PRO A 289 31.68 -13.39 4.77
C PRO A 289 30.59 -13.75 3.76
N ARG A 290 30.87 -13.52 2.47
CA ARG A 290 29.89 -13.70 1.39
C ARG A 290 29.38 -15.14 1.31
N GLU A 291 30.28 -16.12 1.46
CA GLU A 291 29.93 -17.54 1.41
C GLU A 291 29.02 -17.93 2.57
N TYR A 292 29.25 -17.39 3.77
CA TYR A 292 28.38 -17.61 4.93
C TYR A 292 26.99 -16.98 4.71
N GLU A 293 26.92 -15.74 4.23
CA GLU A 293 25.64 -15.04 3.92
C GLU A 293 24.82 -15.81 2.89
N GLN A 294 25.43 -16.16 1.75
CA GLN A 294 24.77 -16.92 0.69
C GLN A 294 24.28 -18.28 1.16
N THR A 295 25.09 -19.01 1.92
CA THR A 295 24.72 -20.33 2.46
C THR A 295 23.58 -20.21 3.48
N LEU A 296 23.65 -19.21 4.37
CA LEU A 296 22.61 -18.96 5.36
C LEU A 296 21.26 -18.67 4.69
N ASP A 297 21.25 -17.78 3.68
CA ASP A 297 20.05 -17.44 2.94
C ASP A 297 19.48 -18.63 2.17
N GLN A 298 20.34 -19.43 1.53
CA GLN A 298 19.91 -20.65 0.84
C GLN A 298 19.27 -21.66 1.81
N LEU A 299 19.88 -21.89 2.97
CA LEU A 299 19.35 -22.82 3.97
C LEU A 299 18.01 -22.33 4.55
N LEU A 300 17.90 -21.05 4.88
CA LEU A 300 16.66 -20.50 5.43
C LEU A 300 15.56 -20.39 4.38
N CYS A 301 15.91 -20.09 3.13
CA CYS A 301 15.00 -20.18 1.99
C CYS A 301 14.49 -21.62 1.81
N HIS A 302 15.38 -22.62 1.84
CA HIS A 302 15.00 -24.03 1.76
C HIS A 302 14.01 -24.41 2.87
N VAL A 303 14.28 -24.04 4.13
CA VAL A 303 13.37 -24.27 5.27
C VAL A 303 11.99 -23.62 5.05
N GLN A 304 11.93 -22.49 4.35
CA GLN A 304 10.69 -21.77 4.08
C GLN A 304 9.89 -22.35 2.91
N VAL A 305 10.55 -22.86 1.87
CA VAL A 305 9.89 -23.29 0.62
C VAL A 305 9.63 -24.79 0.53
N ASP A 306 10.39 -25.62 1.26
CA ASP A 306 10.21 -27.08 1.21
C ASP A 306 8.96 -27.51 2.02
N PRO A 307 7.97 -28.18 1.39
CA PRO A 307 6.74 -28.62 2.05
C PRO A 307 6.97 -29.50 3.28
N ALA A 308 8.07 -30.26 3.34
CA ALA A 308 8.37 -31.10 4.50
C ALA A 308 8.57 -30.28 5.79
N TRP A 309 9.13 -29.07 5.67
CA TRP A 309 9.30 -28.16 6.80
C TRP A 309 7.97 -27.53 7.23
N ALA A 310 7.12 -27.17 6.27
CA ALA A 310 5.76 -26.71 6.55
C ALA A 310 4.96 -27.80 7.28
N ASP A 311 5.01 -29.04 6.82
CA ASP A 311 4.33 -30.18 7.43
C ASP A 311 4.86 -30.51 8.84
N TRP A 312 6.18 -30.42 9.04
CA TRP A 312 6.76 -30.53 10.37
C TRP A 312 6.23 -29.44 11.31
N TRP A 313 6.22 -28.19 10.85
CA TRP A 313 5.78 -27.05 11.65
C TRP A 313 4.27 -27.03 11.92
N ARG A 314 3.43 -27.62 11.04
CA ARG A 314 1.97 -27.77 11.29
C ARG A 314 1.65 -28.48 12.61
N ASN A 315 2.57 -29.30 13.13
CA ASN A 315 2.41 -29.99 14.42
C ASN A 315 2.75 -29.10 15.62
N SER A 316 3.21 -27.86 15.39
CA SER A 316 3.59 -26.92 16.44
C SER A 316 2.37 -26.43 17.21
N PRO A 317 2.47 -26.24 18.54
CA PRO A 317 1.40 -25.66 19.34
C PRO A 317 1.18 -24.17 19.06
N VAL A 318 2.06 -23.54 18.28
CA VAL A 318 1.93 -22.15 17.82
C VAL A 318 2.01 -22.12 16.30
N ARG A 319 1.42 -21.09 15.69
CA ARG A 319 1.29 -21.06 14.22
C ARG A 319 2.49 -20.44 13.53
N LEU A 320 3.18 -19.51 14.16
CA LEU A 320 4.24 -18.77 13.49
C LEU A 320 5.61 -19.03 14.14
N LEU A 321 6.60 -19.38 13.32
CA LEU A 321 8.02 -19.34 13.67
C LEU A 321 8.67 -18.19 12.92
N GLU A 322 9.21 -17.23 13.65
CA GLU A 322 9.98 -16.12 13.08
C GLU A 322 11.48 -16.35 13.32
N ILE A 323 12.25 -16.44 12.25
CA ILE A 323 13.71 -16.58 12.29
C ILE A 323 14.35 -15.22 11.93
N THR A 324 15.36 -14.79 12.68
CA THR A 324 16.06 -13.52 12.42
C THR A 324 17.56 -13.64 12.68
N GLY A 325 18.38 -13.00 11.83
CA GLY A 325 19.81 -12.82 12.04
C GLY A 325 20.14 -11.48 12.70
N THR A 326 21.02 -11.48 13.71
CA THR A 326 21.53 -10.26 14.36
C THR A 326 23.05 -10.27 14.41
N TRP A 327 23.68 -9.23 13.84
CA TRP A 327 25.13 -9.11 13.76
C TRP A 327 25.60 -7.69 14.09
N ASP A 328 26.86 -7.55 14.51
CA ASP A 328 27.48 -6.27 14.85
C ASP A 328 27.96 -5.47 13.63
N GLY A 329 27.95 -6.09 12.44
CA GLY A 329 28.40 -5.44 11.22
C GLY A 329 29.87 -4.98 11.26
N GLY A 330 30.68 -5.54 12.16
CA GLY A 330 32.06 -5.09 12.43
C GLY A 330 32.21 -3.73 13.11
N PHE A 331 31.10 -3.05 13.46
CA PHE A 331 31.12 -1.73 14.09
C PHE A 331 30.60 -1.82 15.53
N GLY A 332 31.49 -2.07 16.48
CA GLY A 332 31.14 -2.08 17.90
C GLY A 332 31.81 -3.21 18.67
N PRO A 333 31.46 -3.39 19.96
CA PRO A 333 31.93 -4.52 20.73
C PRO A 333 31.39 -5.83 20.12
N PRO A 334 32.23 -6.88 20.05
CA PRO A 334 31.85 -8.14 19.40
C PRO A 334 30.63 -8.75 20.10
N LEU A 335 29.62 -9.12 19.31
CA LEU A 335 28.47 -9.85 19.84
C LEU A 335 28.88 -11.25 20.31
N ARG A 336 28.41 -11.62 21.50
CA ARG A 336 28.51 -13.02 21.94
C ARG A 336 27.65 -13.90 21.02
N GLN A 337 28.25 -14.96 20.49
CA GLN A 337 27.53 -16.00 19.76
C GLN A 337 26.43 -16.57 20.65
N SER A 338 25.18 -16.50 20.19
CA SER A 338 24.05 -17.08 20.90
C SER A 338 22.90 -17.42 19.97
N TYR A 339 22.15 -18.45 20.36
CA TYR A 339 20.90 -18.85 19.70
C TYR A 339 19.78 -18.66 20.71
N THR A 340 18.96 -17.64 20.48
CA THR A 340 17.87 -17.30 21.38
C THR A 340 16.57 -17.80 20.79
N VAL A 341 15.91 -18.73 21.48
CA VAL A 341 14.57 -19.19 21.10
C VAL A 341 13.59 -18.84 22.22
N ARG A 342 12.56 -18.07 21.90
CA ARG A 342 11.52 -17.64 22.85
C ARG A 342 10.16 -18.07 22.34
N ARG A 343 9.35 -18.63 23.23
CA ARG A 343 7.96 -18.99 22.97
C ARG A 343 7.04 -17.96 23.59
N TYR A 344 6.13 -17.44 22.79
CA TYR A 344 5.04 -16.57 23.20
C TYR A 344 3.71 -17.30 23.07
N ALA A 345 2.61 -16.61 23.40
CA ALA A 345 1.27 -17.20 23.35
C ALA A 345 0.90 -17.74 21.96
N HIS A 346 1.33 -17.07 20.89
CA HIS A 346 0.87 -17.36 19.53
C HIS A 346 1.99 -17.60 18.50
N HIS A 347 3.26 -17.43 18.89
CA HIS A 347 4.41 -17.59 18.00
C HIS A 347 5.67 -17.98 18.76
N ILE A 348 6.68 -18.45 18.03
CA ILE A 348 8.06 -18.61 18.51
C ILE A 348 8.95 -17.66 17.72
N THR A 349 9.87 -16.99 18.41
CA THR A 349 10.98 -16.26 17.77
C THR A 349 12.28 -17.01 17.98
N ALA A 350 13.09 -17.06 16.93
CA ALA A 350 14.37 -17.74 16.90
C ALA A 350 15.41 -16.79 16.30
N ILE A 351 16.44 -16.45 17.08
CA ILE A 351 17.44 -15.44 16.70
C ILE A 351 18.81 -16.09 16.69
N ILE A 352 19.50 -15.97 15.55
CA ILE A 352 20.94 -16.23 15.44
C ILE A 352 21.65 -14.91 15.72
N GLN A 353 22.44 -14.86 16.79
CA GLN A 353 23.27 -13.71 17.11
C GLN A 353 24.74 -14.09 16.99
N ARG A 354 25.51 -13.38 16.16
CA ARG A 354 26.94 -13.67 15.94
C ARG A 354 27.73 -12.39 15.64
N SER A 355 28.98 -12.34 16.08
CA SER A 355 29.92 -11.29 15.68
C SER A 355 30.52 -11.61 14.31
N THR A 356 30.62 -10.62 13.42
CA THR A 356 31.25 -10.83 12.11
C THR A 356 32.71 -11.26 12.24
N ALA A 357 33.42 -10.81 13.27
CA ALA A 357 34.79 -11.23 13.57
C ALA A 357 34.94 -12.72 13.97
N SER A 358 33.82 -13.38 14.28
CA SER A 358 33.78 -14.82 14.62
C SER A 358 33.27 -15.69 13.47
N MET A 359 32.98 -15.08 12.31
CA MET A 359 32.60 -15.79 11.10
C MET A 359 33.87 -16.16 10.31
N LEU A 360 33.84 -17.32 9.66
CA LEU A 360 34.96 -17.84 8.88
C LEU A 360 34.70 -17.56 7.39
N ASP A 361 35.77 -17.33 6.62
CA ASP A 361 35.71 -17.16 5.16
C ASP A 361 35.77 -18.50 4.42
N GLY A 362 35.22 -18.56 3.20
CA GLY A 362 35.31 -19.73 2.33
C GLY A 362 34.54 -20.96 2.82
N ALA A 363 35.07 -22.17 2.59
CA ALA A 363 34.39 -23.43 2.92
C ALA A 363 34.06 -23.57 4.42
N GLU A 364 34.89 -23.01 5.30
CA GLU A 364 34.61 -23.04 6.75
C GLU A 364 33.43 -22.11 7.12
N GLY A 365 33.19 -21.05 6.33
CA GLY A 365 32.02 -20.19 6.45
C GLY A 365 30.73 -20.92 6.09
N VAL A 366 30.75 -21.72 5.02
CA VAL A 366 29.64 -22.62 4.64
C VAL A 366 29.31 -23.56 5.81
N ASP A 367 30.31 -24.29 6.31
CA ASP A 367 30.14 -25.20 7.46
C ASP A 367 29.58 -24.48 8.69
N GLN A 368 30.00 -23.24 8.93
CA GLN A 368 29.52 -22.44 10.06
C GLN A 368 28.05 -22.04 9.90
N ALA A 369 27.59 -21.71 8.69
CA ALA A 369 26.18 -21.42 8.41
C ALA A 369 25.31 -22.67 8.65
N HIS A 370 25.74 -23.84 8.15
CA HIS A 370 25.05 -25.12 8.41
C HIS A 370 24.94 -25.42 9.91
N ARG A 371 26.04 -25.25 10.66
CA ARG A 371 26.04 -25.43 12.13
C ARG A 371 25.06 -24.49 12.80
N ASP A 372 25.00 -23.23 12.38
CA ASP A 372 24.14 -22.21 12.99
C ASP A 372 22.65 -22.49 12.77
N VAL A 373 22.27 -22.84 11.54
CA VAL A 373 20.87 -23.18 11.22
C VAL A 373 20.48 -24.49 11.93
N THR A 374 21.37 -25.49 11.94
CA THR A 374 21.12 -26.77 12.63
C THR A 374 20.91 -26.58 14.13
N GLU A 375 21.79 -25.83 14.79
CA GLU A 375 21.70 -25.55 16.24
C GLU A 375 20.46 -24.72 16.57
N LEU A 376 20.12 -23.72 15.75
CA LEU A 376 18.90 -22.95 15.92
C LEU A 376 17.65 -23.84 15.85
N LEU A 377 17.55 -24.68 14.81
CA LEU A 377 16.39 -25.54 14.58
C LEU A 377 16.27 -26.64 15.64
N ALA A 378 17.39 -27.14 16.18
CA ALA A 378 17.39 -28.06 17.32
C ALA A 378 16.76 -27.41 18.57
N ARG A 379 17.05 -26.14 18.84
CA ARG A 379 16.45 -25.38 19.94
C ARG A 379 14.99 -25.02 19.68
N VAL A 380 14.63 -24.73 18.44
CA VAL A 380 13.23 -24.52 18.04
C VAL A 380 12.42 -25.79 18.29
N ARG A 381 12.93 -26.95 17.86
CA ARG A 381 12.33 -28.27 18.11
C ARG A 381 12.08 -28.48 19.60
N GLU A 382 13.10 -28.31 20.43
CA GLU A 382 12.99 -28.48 21.89
C GLU A 382 11.95 -27.51 22.48
N ARG A 383 11.98 -26.24 22.07
CA ARG A 383 11.06 -25.21 22.59
C ARG A 383 9.60 -25.44 22.16
N ALA A 384 9.40 -25.94 20.95
CA ALA A 384 8.08 -26.23 20.39
C ALA A 384 7.54 -27.59 20.87
N GLY A 385 8.41 -28.49 21.34
CA GLY A 385 8.04 -29.86 21.72
C GLY A 385 7.74 -30.73 20.50
N LEU A 386 8.50 -30.54 19.41
CA LEU A 386 8.32 -31.24 18.13
C LEU A 386 9.26 -32.43 17.98
N ASP A 387 8.92 -33.33 17.07
CA ASP A 387 9.80 -34.42 16.63
C ASP A 387 11.00 -33.88 15.81
N GLN A 388 11.88 -34.79 15.39
CA GLN A 388 13.05 -34.44 14.57
C GLN A 388 12.63 -33.66 13.31
N PRO A 389 13.22 -32.48 13.03
CA PRO A 389 12.93 -31.74 11.82
C PRO A 389 13.43 -32.49 10.57
N PRO A 390 12.95 -32.13 9.37
CA PRO A 390 13.54 -32.55 8.11
C PRO A 390 15.04 -32.26 8.07
N ARG A 391 15.78 -32.99 7.22
CA ARG A 391 17.22 -32.78 7.06
C ARG A 391 17.45 -31.53 6.20
N LEU A 392 18.37 -30.67 6.63
CA LEU A 392 18.89 -29.62 5.76
C LEU A 392 19.68 -30.25 4.61
N PRO A 393 19.68 -29.65 3.41
CA PRO A 393 20.58 -30.06 2.34
C PRO A 393 22.01 -29.92 2.85
N LEU A 394 22.88 -30.86 2.47
CA LEU A 394 24.32 -30.81 2.80
C LEU A 394 25.16 -30.25 1.65
N ASP A 395 24.58 -30.14 0.46
CA ASP A 395 25.27 -29.75 -0.76
C ASP A 395 24.67 -28.44 -1.30
N GLY A 396 25.49 -27.39 -1.32
CA GLY A 396 25.24 -26.09 -1.95
C GLY A 396 26.48 -25.62 -2.68
#